data_AF-A0A519TNP1-F1
#
_entry.id   AF-A0A519TNP1-F1
#
_cell.length_a   1.000
_cell.length_b   1.000
_cell.length_c   1.000
_cell.angle_alpha   90.00
_cell.angle_beta   90.00
_cell.angle_gamma   90.00
#
_symmetry.space_group_name_H-M   'P 1'
#
loop_
_entity.id
_entity.type
_entity.pdbx_description
1 polymer ?
#
loop_
_entity_poly.entity_id
_entity_poly.type
_entity_poly.pdbx_seq_one_letter_code
_entity_poly.pdbx_strand_id
1 'polypeptide(L)' 'MTILDKIVAEKRQEVARREAETSVAALQAQPGFMRPVLSARAALTAAGSTGIIAEFKRRSPSKGV' A
#
# COMPACT_ATOMS: atom_id res chain seq x y z
N MET A 1 -3.50 3.56 -24.23
CA MET A 1 -3.91 3.65 -22.82
C MET A 1 -4.25 2.26 -22.30
N THR A 2 -3.36 1.70 -21.48
CA THR A 2 -3.51 0.40 -20.82
C THR A 2 -4.36 0.52 -19.55
N ILE A 3 -4.74 -0.62 -18.93
CA ILE A 3 -5.38 -0.60 -17.61
C ILE A 3 -4.45 -0.02 -16.53
N LEU A 4 -3.13 -0.23 -16.67
CA LEU A 4 -2.15 0.36 -15.76
C LEU A 4 -2.12 1.88 -15.90
N ASP A 5 -2.17 2.41 -17.13
CA ASP A 5 -2.19 3.86 -17.36
C ASP A 5 -3.41 4.50 -16.68
N LYS A 6 -4.58 3.85 -16.76
CA LYS A 6 -5.81 4.29 -16.09
C LYS A 6 -5.64 4.33 -14.56
N ILE A 7 -5.07 3.26 -13.98
CA ILE A 7 -4.81 3.18 -12.54
C ILE A 7 -3.86 4.28 -12.09
N VAL A 8 -2.79 4.52 -12.84
CA VAL A 8 -1.79 5.56 -12.52
C VAL A 8 -2.40 6.96 -12.61
N ALA A 9 -3.17 7.25 -13.66
CA ALA A 9 -3.83 8.54 -13.84
C ALA A 9 -4.80 8.85 -12.69
N GLU A 10 -5.64 7.88 -12.31
CA GLU A 10 -6.55 8.00 -11.18
C GLU A 10 -5.80 8.20 -9.86
N LYS A 11 -4.73 7.42 -9.62
CA LYS A 11 -3.98 7.48 -8.37
C LYS A 11 -3.33 8.86 -8.16
N ARG A 12 -2.86 9.51 -9.23
CA ARG A 12 -2.30 10.88 -9.13
C ARG A 12 -3.34 11.89 -8.64
N GLN A 13 -4.56 11.81 -9.15
CA GLN A 13 -5.66 12.67 -8.71
C GLN A 13 -6.07 12.36 -7.27
N GLU A 14 -6.12 11.08 -6.90
CA GLU A 14 -6.41 10.65 -5.53
C GLU A 14 -5.38 11.17 -4.52
N VAL A 15 -4.08 11.09 -4.84
CA VAL A 15 -2.99 11.60 -3.99
C VAL A 15 -3.13 13.11 -3.81
N ALA A 16 -3.32 13.87 -4.89
CA ALA A 16 -3.47 15.33 -4.82
C ALA A 16 -4.65 15.75 -3.93
N ARG A 17 -5.80 15.07 -4.04
CA ARG A 17 -6.95 15.33 -3.16
C ARG A 17 -6.63 15.00 -1.70
N ARG A 18 -5.98 13.87 -1.41
CA ARG A 18 -5.63 13.48 -0.04
C ARG A 18 -4.59 14.40 0.59
N GLU A 19 -3.62 14.88 -0.18
CA GLU A 19 -2.62 15.85 0.31
C GLU A 19 -3.27 17.19 0.67
N ALA A 20 -4.32 17.60 -0.05
CA ALA A 20 -5.12 18.78 0.29
C ALA A 20 -5.92 18.59 1.59
N GLU A 21 -6.41 17.38 1.86
CA GLU A 21 -7.15 17.03 3.08
C GLU A 21 -6.23 16.80 4.29
N THR A 22 -5.04 16.24 4.08
CA THR A 22 -4.09 15.92 5.15
C THR A 22 -2.65 16.04 4.65
N SER A 23 -1.90 16.95 5.25
CA SER A 23 -0.51 17.17 4.89
C SER A 23 0.39 16.00 5.32
N VAL A 24 1.53 15.85 4.63
CA VAL A 24 2.55 14.87 5.00
C VAL A 24 3.03 15.07 6.44
N ALA A 25 3.20 16.32 6.89
CA ALA A 25 3.60 16.61 8.26
C ALA A 25 2.54 16.14 9.29
N ALA A 26 1.25 16.30 8.97
CA ALA A 26 0.18 15.80 9.83
C ALA A 26 0.16 14.26 9.88
N LEU A 27 0.46 13.58 8.76
CA LEU A 27 0.63 12.12 8.74
C LEU A 27 1.83 11.67 9.60
N GLN A 28 2.95 12.38 9.53
CA GLN A 28 4.15 12.11 10.34
C GLN A 28 3.91 12.31 11.84
N ALA A 29 3.01 13.21 12.22
CA ALA A 29 2.65 13.46 13.60
C ALA A 29 1.67 12.42 14.19
N GLN A 30 1.14 11.49 13.38
CA GLN A 30 0.20 10.49 13.89
C GLN A 30 0.87 9.50 14.87
N PRO A 31 0.15 9.00 15.89
CA PRO A 31 0.72 8.13 16.92
C PRO A 31 1.45 6.89 16.40
N GLY A 32 1.04 6.37 15.24
CA GLY A 32 1.63 5.17 14.63
C GLY A 32 2.93 5.40 13.87
N PHE A 33 3.33 6.64 13.59
CA PHE A 33 4.46 6.94 12.71
C PHE A 33 5.79 6.41 13.26
N MET A 34 5.98 6.49 14.58
CA MET A 34 7.20 6.04 15.26
C MET A 34 7.19 4.55 15.62
N ARG A 35 6.17 3.78 15.20
CA ARG A 35 6.10 2.36 15.52
C ARG A 35 7.30 1.62 14.91
N PRO A 36 7.98 0.73 15.66
CA PRO A 36 9.02 -0.12 15.10
C PRO A 36 8.52 -0.87 13.86
N VAL A 37 9.28 -0.77 12.77
CA VAL A 37 8.92 -1.40 11.49
C VAL A 37 9.31 -2.88 11.53
N LEU A 38 8.37 -3.73 11.15
CA LEU A 38 8.63 -5.15 10.95
C LEU A 38 9.29 -5.36 9.58
N SER A 39 10.38 -6.12 9.54
CA SER A 39 11.05 -6.44 8.28
C SER A 39 10.34 -7.58 7.56
N ALA A 40 9.56 -7.26 6.52
CA ALA A 40 8.95 -8.25 5.64
C ALA A 40 9.99 -9.21 5.04
N ARG A 41 11.15 -8.68 4.63
CA ARG A 41 12.27 -9.49 4.13
C ARG A 41 12.72 -10.52 5.16
N ALA A 42 12.95 -10.09 6.41
CA ALA A 42 13.41 -11.00 7.45
C ALA A 42 12.39 -12.12 7.72
N ALA A 43 11.09 -11.78 7.75
CA ALA A 43 10.02 -12.76 7.94
C ALA A 43 9.94 -13.78 6.78
N LEU A 44 10.15 -13.32 5.54
CA LEU A 44 10.10 -14.18 4.36
C LEU A 44 11.33 -15.12 4.25
N THR A 45 12.50 -14.68 4.70
CA THR A 45 13.76 -15.42 4.55
C THR A 45 14.20 -16.19 5.79
N ALA A 46 13.46 -16.11 6.90
CA ALA A 46 13.80 -16.81 8.13
C ALA A 46 13.83 -18.34 7.92
N ALA A 47 14.73 -19.03 8.62
CA ALA A 47 14.77 -20.48 8.60
C ALA A 47 13.43 -21.07 9.06
N GLY A 48 12.86 -21.98 8.27
CA GLY A 48 11.53 -22.56 8.53
C GLY A 48 10.34 -21.69 8.09
N SER A 49 10.57 -20.52 7.48
CA SER A 49 9.50 -19.72 6.89
C SER A 49 8.90 -20.40 5.65
N THR A 50 7.60 -20.25 5.46
CA THR A 50 6.91 -20.70 4.24
C THR A 50 7.08 -19.72 3.08
N GLY A 51 7.53 -18.49 3.35
CA GLY A 51 7.65 -17.42 2.35
C GLY A 51 6.32 -16.91 1.78
N ILE A 52 5.18 -17.27 2.37
CA ILE A 52 3.85 -16.92 1.86
C ILE A 52 3.45 -15.50 2.30
N ILE A 53 2.97 -14.69 1.34
CA ILE A 53 2.28 -13.42 1.60
C ILE A 53 0.80 -13.63 1.29
N ALA A 54 -0.04 -13.67 2.33
CA ALA A 54 -1.49 -13.77 2.16
C ALA A 54 -2.07 -12.39 1.78
N GLU A 55 -2.57 -12.26 0.55
CA GLU A 55 -3.22 -11.04 0.07
C GLU A 55 -4.73 -11.06 0.40
N PHE A 56 -5.22 -10.03 1.09
CA PHE A 56 -6.66 -9.82 1.30
C PHE A 56 -7.18 -8.78 0.30
N LYS A 57 -7.80 -9.24 -0.79
CA LYS A 57 -8.22 -8.40 -1.92
C LYS A 57 -9.69 -8.61 -2.26
N ARG A 58 -10.44 -7.51 -2.36
CA ARG A 58 -11.89 -7.53 -2.62
C ARG A 58 -12.26 -7.82 -4.08
N ARG A 59 -11.53 -7.25 -5.05
CA ARG A 59 -11.79 -7.36 -6.50
C ARG A 59 -10.49 -7.22 -7.30
N SER A 60 -10.44 -7.78 -8.50
CA SER A 60 -9.38 -7.54 -9.48
C SER A 60 -9.96 -7.09 -10.83
N PRO A 61 -9.23 -6.29 -11.64
CA PRO A 61 -9.68 -5.92 -12.97
C PRO A 61 -9.92 -7.11 -13.91
N SER A 62 -9.20 -8.22 -13.71
CA SER A 62 -9.27 -9.40 -14.58
C SER A 62 -10.31 -10.44 -14.17
N LYS A 63 -10.80 -10.40 -12.92
CA LYS A 63 -11.74 -11.38 -12.37
C LYS A 63 -12.81 -10.67 -11.53
N GLY A 64 -13.49 -9.66 -12.07
CA GLY A 64 -14.44 -8.84 -11.31
C GLY A 64 -15.38 -9.67 -10.42
N VAL A 65 -15.34 -9.41 -9.11
CA VAL A 65 -15.88 -10.23 -7.98
C VAL A 65 -15.64 -11.73 -8.14
#